data_AF-A0A101G6C0-F1
#
_entry.id   AF-A0A101G6C0-F1
#
_cell.length_a   1.000
_cell.length_b   1.000
_cell.length_c   1.000
_cell.angle_alpha   90.00
_cell.angle_beta   90.00
_cell.angle_gamma   90.00
#
_symmetry.space_group_name_H-M   'P 1'
#
loop_
_entity.id
_entity.type
_entity.pdbx_description
1 polymer ?
#
loop_
_entity_poly.entity_id
_entity_poly.type
_entity_poly.pdbx_seq_one_letter_code
_entity_poly.pdbx_strand_id
1 'polypeptide(L)'
;MWIYQKNLEYPVKVCGPNPKLAKVIITQYGGPDGELSASLRYLNQRYSMPTDKARGLLTDIGTEEMGHMEIVATIFYKLTRGVSPQQMEAAGLGGHYAQHNHALFWNDANGVPWVASYVAATGDPITDLTEDMDAEQKARATYEHLIQLSDDPLITDVLRFLREREIVHFQRFGETLNDVQGFMNSKKFF
;
A
#
# COMPACT_ATOMS: atom_id res chain seq x y z
N MET A 1 -12.68 6.39 15.85
CA MET A 1 -12.03 5.50 16.84
C MET A 1 -11.41 4.36 16.06
N TRP A 2 -10.14 4.04 16.29
CA TRP A 2 -9.47 2.88 15.68
C TRP A 2 -9.44 1.72 16.67
N ILE A 3 -9.55 0.50 16.18
CA ILE A 3 -9.42 -0.72 16.98
C ILE A 3 -8.36 -1.58 16.28
N TYR A 4 -7.36 -2.00 17.04
CA TYR A 4 -6.35 -2.94 16.55
C TYR A 4 -6.68 -4.35 17.03
N GLN A 5 -6.63 -5.31 16.11
CA GLN A 5 -6.68 -6.73 16.43
C GLN A 5 -5.31 -7.34 16.12
N LYS A 6 -4.77 -8.15 17.04
CA LYS A 6 -3.42 -8.72 16.93
C LYS A 6 -3.37 -9.93 15.97
N ASN A 7 -3.94 -9.77 14.78
CA ASN A 7 -3.97 -10.75 13.71
C ASN A 7 -3.68 -10.02 12.40
N LEU A 8 -2.83 -10.60 11.55
CA LEU A 8 -2.65 -10.11 10.19
C LEU A 8 -3.89 -10.46 9.38
N GLU A 9 -4.28 -9.55 8.48
CA GLU A 9 -5.38 -9.80 7.53
C GLU A 9 -5.09 -11.04 6.66
N TYR A 10 -3.83 -11.22 6.25
CA TYR A 10 -3.38 -12.41 5.53
C TYR A 10 -2.11 -13.01 6.18
N PRO A 11 -2.01 -14.35 6.34
CA PRO A 11 -0.86 -14.97 6.98
C PRO A 11 0.45 -14.76 6.19
N VAL A 12 1.44 -14.11 6.80
CA VAL A 12 2.76 -13.96 6.19
C VAL A 12 3.69 -15.10 6.61
N LYS A 13 4.23 -15.86 5.66
CA LYS A 13 5.29 -16.87 5.88
C LYS A 13 6.46 -16.61 4.93
N VAL A 14 7.67 -16.99 5.35
CA VAL A 14 8.91 -16.88 4.57
C VAL A 14 9.65 -18.22 4.59
N CYS A 15 10.34 -18.56 3.51
CA CYS A 15 11.23 -19.72 3.46
C CYS A 15 12.51 -19.49 4.28
N GLY A 16 12.94 -18.24 4.43
CA GLY A 16 14.11 -17.85 5.22
C GLY A 16 14.49 -16.39 5.04
N PRO A 17 15.59 -15.93 5.64
CA PRO A 17 16.09 -14.58 5.42
C PRO A 17 16.49 -14.34 3.95
N ASN A 18 16.03 -13.23 3.37
CA ASN A 18 16.35 -12.83 2.01
C ASN A 18 16.45 -11.29 1.92
N PRO A 19 17.61 -10.70 2.24
CA PRO A 19 17.76 -9.24 2.25
C PRO A 19 17.67 -8.61 0.84
N LYS A 20 17.91 -9.37 -0.23
CA LYS A 20 17.73 -8.88 -1.61
C LYS A 20 16.26 -8.68 -1.92
N LEU A 21 15.41 -9.64 -1.57
CA LEU A 21 13.97 -9.51 -1.71
C LEU A 21 13.41 -8.44 -0.78
N ALA A 22 13.90 -8.36 0.47
CA ALA A 22 13.51 -7.30 1.40
C ALA A 22 13.74 -5.89 0.84
N LYS A 23 14.89 -5.68 0.16
CA LYS A 23 15.23 -4.40 -0.47
C LYS A 23 14.18 -3.94 -1.47
N VAL A 24 13.63 -4.83 -2.29
CA VAL A 24 12.63 -4.45 -3.29
C VAL A 24 11.23 -4.36 -2.70
N ILE A 25 10.88 -5.22 -1.73
CA ILE A 25 9.55 -5.22 -1.09
C ILE A 25 9.25 -3.91 -0.36
N ILE A 26 10.26 -3.23 0.20
CA ILE A 26 10.05 -1.95 0.90
C ILE A 26 9.41 -0.88 0.00
N THR A 27 9.47 -1.03 -1.34
CA THR A 27 8.78 -0.12 -2.27
C THR A 27 7.27 -0.08 -2.07
N GLN A 28 6.63 -1.18 -1.65
CA GLN A 28 5.21 -1.19 -1.31
C GLN A 28 4.94 -0.76 0.14
N TYR A 29 5.97 -0.51 0.94
CA TYR A 29 5.82 0.06 2.28
C TYR A 29 5.86 1.59 2.24
N GLY A 30 6.96 2.16 1.71
CA GLY A 30 7.25 3.60 1.73
C GLY A 30 7.53 4.21 0.37
N GLY A 31 7.29 3.49 -0.73
CA GLY A 31 7.38 4.03 -2.08
C GLY A 31 6.18 4.89 -2.47
N PRO A 32 6.22 5.54 -3.65
CA PRO A 32 5.16 6.44 -4.11
C PRO A 32 3.80 5.75 -4.24
N ASP A 33 3.78 4.55 -4.78
CA ASP A 33 2.56 3.77 -5.04
C ASP A 33 2.36 2.62 -4.02
N GLY A 34 2.92 2.75 -2.81
CA GLY A 34 2.79 1.75 -1.75
C GLY A 34 1.68 2.05 -0.74
N GLU A 35 1.50 1.13 0.23
CA GLU A 35 0.33 1.09 1.11
C GLU A 35 0.24 2.29 2.06
N LEU A 36 1.38 2.92 2.40
CA LEU A 36 1.38 4.18 3.14
C LEU A 36 0.66 5.28 2.35
N SER A 37 0.96 5.40 1.06
CA SER A 37 0.32 6.40 0.21
C SER A 37 -1.17 6.08 0.03
N ALA A 38 -1.51 4.81 -0.24
CA ALA A 38 -2.89 4.35 -0.41
C ALA A 38 -3.74 4.64 0.84
N SER A 39 -3.30 4.16 2.00
CA SER A 39 -4.00 4.40 3.28
C SER A 39 -4.21 5.87 3.59
N LEU A 40 -3.16 6.69 3.52
CA LEU A 40 -3.25 8.12 3.82
C LEU A 40 -4.13 8.87 2.82
N ARG A 41 -4.05 8.52 1.53
CA ARG A 41 -4.86 9.10 0.46
C ARG A 41 -6.35 8.91 0.74
N TYR A 42 -6.80 7.67 0.86
CA TYR A 42 -8.23 7.36 0.97
C TYR A 42 -8.81 7.89 2.29
N LEU A 43 -8.07 7.75 3.40
CA LEU A 43 -8.50 8.27 4.70
C LEU A 43 -8.56 9.80 4.75
N ASN A 44 -7.77 10.49 3.93
CA ASN A 44 -7.79 11.94 3.83
C ASN A 44 -8.90 12.43 2.89
N GLN A 45 -9.03 11.84 1.70
CA GLN A 45 -10.02 12.24 0.69
C GLN A 45 -11.47 11.98 1.12
N ARG A 46 -11.74 11.04 2.04
CA ARG A 46 -13.13 10.79 2.51
C ARG A 46 -13.83 12.05 3.03
N TYR A 47 -13.10 13.05 3.54
CA TYR A 47 -13.74 14.23 4.14
C TYR A 47 -14.35 15.19 3.10
N SER A 48 -13.93 15.10 1.83
CA SER A 48 -14.50 15.87 0.71
C SER A 48 -15.55 15.09 -0.08
N MET A 49 -15.75 13.80 0.19
CA MET A 49 -16.70 12.98 -0.56
C MET A 49 -18.15 13.41 -0.32
N PRO A 50 -18.99 13.53 -1.37
CA PRO A 50 -20.32 14.15 -1.27
C PRO A 50 -21.40 13.21 -0.72
N THR A 51 -21.20 11.89 -0.79
CA THR A 51 -22.18 10.89 -0.36
C THR A 51 -21.66 10.07 0.81
N ASP A 52 -22.55 9.62 1.70
CA ASP A 52 -22.17 8.72 2.81
C ASP A 52 -21.61 7.40 2.30
N LYS A 53 -22.09 6.92 1.14
CA LYS A 53 -21.57 5.72 0.49
C LYS A 53 -20.10 5.89 0.10
N ALA A 54 -19.74 7.01 -0.55
CA ALA A 54 -18.35 7.27 -0.92
C ALA A 54 -17.46 7.50 0.32
N ARG A 55 -17.95 8.24 1.32
CA ARG A 55 -17.24 8.40 2.61
C ARG A 55 -16.98 7.06 3.29
N GLY A 56 -17.96 6.17 3.27
CA GLY A 56 -17.88 4.81 3.80
C GLY A 56 -16.83 4.00 3.05
N LEU A 57 -16.91 3.95 1.71
CA LEU A 57 -15.96 3.19 0.90
C LEU A 57 -14.50 3.62 1.15
N LEU A 58 -14.21 4.92 1.07
CA LEU A 58 -12.84 5.42 1.30
C LEU A 58 -12.36 5.14 2.72
N THR A 59 -13.28 5.13 3.69
CA THR A 59 -12.95 4.73 5.07
C THR A 59 -12.62 3.25 5.15
N ASP A 60 -13.41 2.39 4.51
CA ASP A 60 -13.25 0.94 4.55
C ASP A 60 -11.93 0.53 3.86
N ILE A 61 -11.71 0.99 2.62
CA ILE A 61 -10.49 0.67 1.86
C ILE A 61 -9.27 1.29 2.54
N GLY A 62 -9.29 2.58 2.90
CA GLY A 62 -8.15 3.20 3.57
C GLY A 62 -7.81 2.57 4.93
N THR A 63 -8.77 1.92 5.59
CA THR A 63 -8.53 1.12 6.80
C THR A 63 -7.90 -0.22 6.45
N GLU A 64 -8.35 -0.88 5.38
CA GLU A 64 -7.76 -2.11 4.85
C GLU A 64 -6.28 -1.90 4.47
N GLU A 65 -5.96 -0.78 3.82
CA GLU A 65 -4.59 -0.42 3.44
C GLU A 65 -3.61 -0.34 4.62
N MET A 66 -4.10 0.05 5.80
CA MET A 66 -3.26 0.00 7.01
C MET A 66 -2.91 -1.45 7.41
N GLY A 67 -3.80 -2.40 7.13
CA GLY A 67 -3.56 -3.84 7.28
C GLY A 67 -2.57 -4.37 6.24
N HIS A 68 -2.68 -3.91 4.99
CA HIS A 68 -1.72 -4.25 3.93
C HIS A 68 -0.33 -3.72 4.26
N MET A 69 -0.25 -2.50 4.79
CA MET A 69 0.98 -1.91 5.29
C MET A 69 1.62 -2.78 6.39
N GLU A 70 0.81 -3.35 7.30
CA GLU A 70 1.28 -4.29 8.34
C GLU A 70 1.77 -5.62 7.73
N ILE A 71 1.12 -6.11 6.66
CA ILE A 71 1.57 -7.28 5.90
C ILE A 71 2.95 -7.02 5.29
N VAL A 72 3.14 -5.92 4.54
CA VAL A 72 4.42 -5.59 3.90
C VAL A 72 5.52 -5.38 4.94
N ALA A 73 5.22 -4.66 6.01
CA ALA A 73 6.10 -4.49 7.17
C ALA A 73 6.54 -5.85 7.75
N THR A 74 5.61 -6.78 7.90
CA THR A 74 5.88 -8.12 8.42
C THR A 74 6.76 -8.93 7.47
N ILE A 75 6.56 -8.81 6.16
CA ILE A 75 7.43 -9.46 5.17
C ILE A 75 8.86 -8.96 5.31
N PHE A 76 9.08 -7.64 5.26
CA PHE A 76 10.41 -7.05 5.41
C PHE A 76 11.08 -7.47 6.71
N TYR A 77 10.35 -7.41 7.83
CA TYR A 77 10.84 -7.84 9.14
C TYR A 77 11.29 -9.30 9.12
N LYS A 78 10.50 -10.20 8.54
CA LYS A 78 10.82 -11.64 8.49
C LYS A 78 12.00 -11.94 7.55
N LEU A 79 12.10 -11.24 6.43
CA LEU A 79 13.18 -11.41 5.45
C LEU A 79 14.53 -10.87 5.93
N THR A 80 14.53 -9.88 6.82
CA THR A 80 15.76 -9.28 7.37
C THR A 80 16.15 -9.84 8.74
N ARG A 81 15.30 -10.65 9.37
CA ARG A 81 15.56 -11.21 10.70
C ARG A 81 16.82 -12.09 10.71
N GLY A 82 17.78 -11.71 11.55
CA GLY A 82 19.02 -12.47 11.74
C GLY A 82 20.05 -12.31 10.61
N VAL A 83 19.81 -11.41 9.65
CA VAL A 83 20.77 -11.09 8.59
C VAL A 83 21.92 -10.27 9.17
N SER A 84 23.17 -10.64 8.90
CA SER A 84 24.34 -9.89 9.40
C SER A 84 24.52 -8.55 8.68
N PRO A 85 25.27 -7.58 9.26
CA PRO A 85 25.59 -6.32 8.57
C PRO A 85 26.24 -6.54 7.19
N GLN A 86 27.13 -7.52 7.07
CA GLN A 86 27.81 -7.85 5.81
C GLN A 86 26.84 -8.38 4.76
N GLN A 87 25.85 -9.18 5.17
CA GLN A 87 24.81 -9.68 4.27
C GLN A 87 23.85 -8.56 3.83
N MET A 88 23.51 -7.62 4.73
CA MET A 88 22.74 -6.42 4.39
C MET A 88 23.48 -5.55 3.37
N GLU A 89 24.78 -5.30 3.60
CA GLU A 89 25.63 -4.54 2.67
C GLU A 89 25.71 -5.22 1.30
N ALA A 90 25.97 -6.53 1.25
CA ALA A 90 26.01 -7.31 0.01
C ALA A 90 24.66 -7.33 -0.75
N ALA A 91 23.53 -7.13 -0.07
CA ALA A 91 22.21 -6.97 -0.68
C ALA A 91 21.93 -5.52 -1.13
N GLY A 92 22.87 -4.59 -0.91
CA GLY A 92 22.70 -3.17 -1.22
C GLY A 92 21.81 -2.44 -0.21
N LEU A 93 21.74 -2.92 1.03
CA LEU A 93 21.06 -2.31 2.18
C LEU A 93 22.05 -1.80 3.25
N GLY A 94 23.33 -1.62 2.90
CA GLY A 94 24.36 -1.14 3.84
C GLY A 94 24.04 0.25 4.41
N GLY A 95 23.58 1.18 3.58
CA GLY A 95 23.14 2.51 4.01
C GLY A 95 21.93 2.45 4.94
N HIS A 96 20.92 1.64 4.59
CA HIS A 96 19.76 1.37 5.45
C HIS A 96 20.20 0.84 6.81
N TYR A 97 21.09 -0.15 6.83
CA TYR A 97 21.60 -0.74 8.07
C TYR A 97 22.30 0.30 8.96
N ALA A 98 23.13 1.17 8.37
CA ALA A 98 23.83 2.21 9.12
C ALA A 98 22.88 3.21 9.79
N GLN A 99 21.74 3.51 9.18
CA GLN A 99 20.77 4.48 9.70
C GLN A 99 19.68 3.84 10.59
N HIS A 100 19.25 2.63 10.25
CA HIS A 100 18.03 2.01 10.76
C HIS A 100 18.25 0.60 11.31
N ASN A 101 19.45 0.03 11.24
CA ASN A 101 19.71 -1.37 11.55
C ASN A 101 18.74 -2.28 10.74
N HIS A 102 17.97 -3.16 11.37
CA HIS A 102 16.89 -3.94 10.73
C HIS A 102 15.50 -3.31 10.86
N ALA A 103 15.41 -2.07 11.34
CA ALA A 103 14.12 -1.40 11.49
C ALA A 103 13.49 -1.09 10.13
N LEU A 104 12.17 -1.07 10.11
CA LEU A 104 11.40 -0.51 8.99
C LEU A 104 11.61 0.99 8.91
N PHE A 105 11.59 1.51 7.69
CA PHE A 105 11.58 2.94 7.43
C PHE A 105 10.72 3.22 6.19
N TRP A 106 10.08 4.38 6.15
CA TRP A 106 9.21 4.76 5.04
C TRP A 106 10.04 5.29 3.89
N ASN A 107 10.66 4.38 3.13
CA ASN A 107 11.42 4.68 1.92
C ASN A 107 11.15 3.66 0.82
N ASP A 108 11.49 4.03 -0.41
CA ASP A 108 11.49 3.11 -1.54
C ASP A 108 12.73 2.19 -1.57
N ALA A 109 12.80 1.30 -2.58
CA ALA A 109 13.92 0.36 -2.74
C ALA A 109 15.30 1.02 -2.99
N ASN A 110 15.32 2.33 -3.31
CA ASN A 110 16.52 3.14 -3.52
C ASN A 110 16.87 4.02 -2.32
N GLY A 111 16.08 3.96 -1.23
CA GLY A 111 16.29 4.77 -0.04
C GLY A 111 15.73 6.19 -0.14
N VAL A 112 14.88 6.48 -1.13
CA VAL A 112 14.18 7.77 -1.21
C VAL A 112 13.08 7.78 -0.15
N PRO A 113 13.10 8.71 0.82
CA PRO A 113 12.07 8.77 1.85
C PRO A 113 10.69 9.05 1.24
N TRP A 114 9.66 8.50 1.87
CA TRP A 114 8.28 8.83 1.57
C TRP A 114 8.04 10.32 1.80
N VAL A 115 7.30 10.94 0.89
CA VAL A 115 6.96 12.36 0.95
C VAL A 115 5.49 12.57 0.69
N ALA A 116 4.91 13.58 1.33
CA ALA A 116 3.49 13.88 1.20
C ALA A 116 3.04 14.18 -0.25
N SER A 117 3.97 14.56 -1.14
CA SER A 117 3.69 14.79 -2.56
C SER A 117 3.30 13.53 -3.34
N TYR A 118 3.38 12.33 -2.74
CA TYR A 118 2.86 11.09 -3.32
C TYR A 118 1.34 10.94 -3.19
N VAL A 119 0.70 11.74 -2.34
CA VAL A 119 -0.75 11.72 -2.12
C VAL A 119 -1.39 12.92 -2.83
N ALA A 120 -2.30 12.67 -3.76
CA ALA A 120 -3.18 13.70 -4.28
C ALA A 120 -4.47 13.78 -3.46
N ALA A 121 -4.91 15.00 -3.18
CA ALA A 121 -6.22 15.26 -2.56
C ALA A 121 -6.63 16.67 -2.96
N THR A 122 -7.60 16.76 -3.87
CA THR A 122 -8.02 18.04 -4.47
C THR A 122 -9.31 18.57 -3.87
N GLY A 123 -10.11 17.69 -3.26
CA GLY A 123 -11.45 18.03 -2.79
C GLY A 123 -12.52 17.96 -3.88
N ASP A 124 -12.13 17.75 -5.15
CA ASP A 124 -13.05 17.41 -6.22
C ASP A 124 -13.25 15.89 -6.26
N PRO A 125 -14.46 15.38 -5.96
CA PRO A 125 -14.65 13.95 -5.73
C PRO A 125 -14.51 13.10 -6.99
N ILE A 126 -14.69 13.67 -8.19
CA ILE A 126 -14.47 12.95 -9.45
C ILE A 126 -12.96 12.80 -9.68
N THR A 127 -12.21 13.88 -9.48
CA THR A 127 -10.75 13.90 -9.61
C THR A 127 -10.09 12.95 -8.61
N ASP A 128 -10.50 13.05 -7.34
CA ASP A 128 -9.98 12.24 -6.24
C ASP A 128 -10.24 10.73 -6.50
N LEU A 129 -11.48 10.32 -6.82
CA LEU A 129 -11.79 8.92 -7.15
C LEU A 129 -11.10 8.42 -8.42
N THR A 130 -10.84 9.29 -9.39
CA THR A 130 -10.08 8.91 -10.60
C THR A 130 -8.62 8.67 -10.26
N GLU A 131 -8.04 9.47 -9.37
CA GLU A 131 -6.68 9.28 -8.88
C GLU A 131 -6.57 8.02 -8.02
N ASP A 132 -7.56 7.70 -7.19
CA ASP A 132 -7.62 6.44 -6.44
C ASP A 132 -7.57 5.22 -7.38
N MET A 133 -8.33 5.25 -8.48
CA MET A 133 -8.28 4.19 -9.50
C MET A 133 -6.90 4.07 -10.18
N ASP A 134 -6.23 5.20 -10.46
CA ASP A 134 -4.86 5.19 -11.00
C ASP A 134 -3.86 4.64 -9.98
N ALA A 135 -4.00 5.00 -8.71
CA ALA A 135 -3.17 4.52 -7.62
C ALA A 135 -3.20 2.99 -7.51
N GLU A 136 -4.38 2.36 -7.46
CA GLU A 136 -4.48 0.89 -7.35
C GLU A 136 -3.92 0.19 -8.59
N GLN A 137 -4.04 0.80 -9.77
CA GLN A 137 -3.48 0.21 -10.99
C GLN A 137 -1.95 0.24 -11.02
N LYS A 138 -1.33 1.28 -10.45
CA LYS A 138 0.13 1.37 -10.28
C LYS A 138 0.62 0.44 -9.17
N ALA A 139 -0.09 0.36 -8.06
CA ALA A 139 0.20 -0.58 -6.97
C ALA A 139 0.12 -2.04 -7.46
N ARG A 140 -0.97 -2.42 -8.15
CA ARG A 140 -1.13 -3.72 -8.83
C ARG A 140 0.04 -4.05 -9.75
N ALA A 141 0.46 -3.11 -10.60
CA ALA A 141 1.59 -3.30 -11.51
C ALA A 141 2.90 -3.53 -10.74
N THR A 142 3.12 -2.76 -9.66
CA THR A 142 4.28 -2.93 -8.78
C THR A 142 4.27 -4.30 -8.11
N TYR A 143 3.12 -4.77 -7.62
CA TYR A 143 2.99 -6.13 -7.10
C TYR A 143 3.27 -7.21 -8.15
N GLU A 144 2.85 -7.03 -9.41
CA GLU A 144 3.19 -7.94 -10.50
C GLU A 144 4.70 -8.01 -10.75
N HIS A 145 5.40 -6.88 -10.68
CA HIS A 145 6.87 -6.86 -10.77
C HIS A 145 7.51 -7.56 -9.58
N LEU A 146 7.03 -7.33 -8.35
CA LEU A 146 7.54 -8.00 -7.15
C LEU A 146 7.32 -9.52 -7.21
N ILE A 147 6.17 -9.98 -7.73
CA ILE A 147 5.89 -11.40 -7.97
C ILE A 147 6.92 -12.01 -8.93
N GLN A 148 7.34 -11.28 -9.97
CA GLN A 148 8.36 -11.73 -10.91
C GLN A 148 9.77 -11.73 -10.31
N LEU A 149 10.05 -10.82 -9.38
CA LEU A 149 11.34 -10.73 -8.68
C LEU A 149 11.47 -11.72 -7.50
N SER A 150 10.35 -12.20 -6.97
CA SER A 150 10.32 -13.10 -5.81
C SER A 150 10.77 -14.51 -6.17
N ASP A 151 11.78 -14.99 -5.46
CA ASP A 151 12.26 -16.38 -5.46
C ASP A 151 11.72 -17.20 -4.26
N ASP A 152 10.92 -16.58 -3.38
CA ASP A 152 10.29 -17.22 -2.22
C ASP A 152 8.80 -17.50 -2.53
N PRO A 153 8.39 -18.78 -2.69
CA PRO A 153 7.01 -19.11 -3.04
C PRO A 153 6.00 -18.74 -1.95
N LEU A 154 6.40 -18.66 -0.69
CA LEU A 154 5.53 -18.26 0.42
C LEU A 154 5.30 -16.74 0.42
N ILE A 155 6.28 -15.97 0.00
CA ILE A 155 6.10 -14.52 -0.23
C ILE A 155 5.30 -14.27 -1.50
N THR A 156 5.55 -15.01 -2.58
CA THR A 156 4.78 -14.88 -3.82
C THR A 156 3.28 -15.11 -3.60
N ASP A 157 2.90 -16.00 -2.68
CA ASP A 157 1.50 -16.20 -2.27
C ASP A 157 0.89 -14.94 -1.64
N VAL A 158 1.59 -14.32 -0.69
CA VAL A 158 1.14 -13.08 -0.04
C VAL A 158 1.06 -11.92 -1.05
N LEU A 159 2.05 -11.80 -1.94
CA LEU A 159 2.04 -10.76 -2.99
C LEU A 159 0.87 -10.95 -3.96
N ARG A 160 0.45 -12.19 -4.25
CA ARG A 160 -0.76 -12.47 -5.05
C ARG A 160 -2.03 -12.05 -4.33
N PHE A 161 -2.10 -12.25 -3.01
CA PHE A 161 -3.22 -11.75 -2.21
C PHE A 161 -3.33 -10.23 -2.34
N LEU A 162 -2.26 -9.49 -2.05
CA LEU A 162 -2.24 -8.02 -2.13
C LEU A 162 -2.62 -7.54 -3.53
N ARG A 163 -1.98 -8.10 -4.57
CA ARG A 163 -2.29 -7.82 -5.99
C ARG A 163 -3.76 -8.05 -6.36
N GLU A 164 -4.44 -9.03 -5.74
CA GLU A 164 -5.86 -9.26 -5.97
C GLU A 164 -6.75 -8.24 -5.23
N ARG A 165 -6.31 -7.76 -4.05
CA ARG A 165 -7.01 -6.68 -3.35
C ARG A 165 -7.01 -5.39 -4.16
N GLU A 166 -5.89 -5.05 -4.79
CA GLU A 166 -5.79 -3.91 -5.73
C GLU A 166 -6.86 -3.94 -6.83
N ILE A 167 -7.12 -5.12 -7.39
CA ILE A 167 -8.14 -5.29 -8.43
C ILE A 167 -9.53 -5.02 -7.86
N VAL A 168 -9.80 -5.50 -6.64
CA VAL A 168 -11.07 -5.26 -5.96
C VAL A 168 -11.23 -3.78 -5.65
N HIS A 169 -10.20 -3.13 -5.10
CA HIS A 169 -10.23 -1.71 -4.76
C HIS A 169 -10.45 -0.84 -6.00
N PHE A 170 -9.71 -1.08 -7.08
CA PHE A 170 -9.91 -0.43 -8.37
C PHE A 170 -11.37 -0.49 -8.84
N GLN A 171 -11.98 -1.69 -8.78
CA GLN A 171 -13.37 -1.89 -9.16
C GLN A 171 -14.33 -1.12 -8.24
N ARG A 172 -14.08 -1.12 -6.93
CA ARG A 172 -14.92 -0.42 -5.95
C ARG A 172 -14.84 1.10 -6.06
N PHE A 173 -13.67 1.65 -6.37
CA PHE A 173 -13.53 3.06 -6.70
C PHE A 173 -14.26 3.40 -7.99
N GLY A 174 -14.16 2.57 -9.03
CA GLY A 174 -14.90 2.75 -10.28
C GLY A 174 -16.43 2.71 -10.12
N GLU A 175 -16.95 1.79 -9.31
CA GLU A 175 -18.38 1.75 -8.95
C GLU A 175 -18.80 3.02 -8.21
N THR A 176 -17.98 3.48 -7.27
CA THR A 176 -18.26 4.68 -6.47
C THR A 176 -18.15 5.96 -7.28
N LEU A 177 -17.25 6.01 -8.27
CA LEU A 177 -17.16 7.11 -9.23
C LEU A 177 -18.45 7.25 -10.02
N ASN A 178 -19.01 6.15 -10.54
CA ASN A 178 -20.29 6.16 -11.24
C ASN A 178 -21.43 6.69 -10.34
N ASP A 179 -21.48 6.24 -9.09
CA ASP A 179 -22.47 6.70 -8.12
C ASP A 179 -22.35 8.20 -7.82
N VAL A 180 -21.12 8.68 -7.59
CA VAL A 180 -20.84 10.09 -7.31
C VAL A 180 -21.20 10.97 -8.50
N GLN A 181 -20.85 10.56 -9.72
CA GLN A 181 -21.24 11.28 -10.94
C GLN A 181 -22.77 11.34 -11.09
N GLY A 182 -23.46 10.23 -10.82
CA GLY A 182 -24.92 10.18 -10.78
C GLY A 182 -25.52 11.15 -9.76
N PHE A 183 -24.97 11.17 -8.54
CA PHE A 183 -25.38 12.10 -7.49
C PHE A 183 -25.15 13.57 -7.89
N MET A 184 -24.00 13.89 -8.47
CA MET A 184 -23.65 15.26 -8.88
C MET A 184 -24.54 15.77 -10.03
N ASN A 185 -24.94 14.88 -10.95
CA ASN A 185 -25.82 15.21 -12.06
C ASN A 185 -27.32 15.22 -11.70
N SER A 186 -27.66 14.81 -10.47
CA SER A 186 -29.06 14.79 -10.00
C SER A 186 -29.57 16.21 -9.70
N LYS A 187 -30.87 16.46 -9.94
CA LYS A 187 -31.50 17.73 -9.54
C LYS A 187 -31.51 17.83 -8.01
N LYS A 188 -30.78 18.80 -7.47
CA LYS A 188 -30.82 19.14 -6.05
C LYS A 188 -32.01 20.06 -5.80
N PHE A 189 -32.98 19.60 -5.02
CA PHE A 189 -34.02 20.47 -4.46
C PHE A 189 -33.44 21.07 -3.17
N PHE A 190 -33.34 22.39 -3.12
CA PHE A 190 -32.85 23.17 -1.97
C PHE A 190 -34.02 23.74 -1.18
#